data_AF-M0IL60-F1
#
_entry.id   AF-M0IL60-F1
#
_cell.length_a   1.000
_cell.length_b   1.000
_cell.length_c   1.000
_cell.angle_alpha   90.00
_cell.angle_beta   90.00
_cell.angle_gamma   90.00
#
_symmetry.space_group_name_H-M   'P 1'
#
loop_
_entity.id
_entity.type
_entity.pdbx_description
1 polymer ?
#
loop_
_entity_poly.entity_id
_entity_poly.type
_entity_poly.pdbx_seq_one_letter_code
_entity_poly.pdbx_strand_id
1 'polypeptide(L)'
;MPIDTNVGSPNSRPDHEQHKRQQQRLSHIEEELLDMRPDIHDEDLRRAISKWLLIATRARAGDAEEHVSSLLAEIRRNNPMYRTREYDSGDACFPDRCKDCEHYGVACPVVTDNDQIDRRERIMETADSQSELRRRLRDYAIDNGCVVLQEELTDISETVQPLVEHGQLLLMAAQDVVFFQDESEAVARARAAKETLEDLSVGSDAADNLDDLDDLESQLEAAEETEWGH
;
A
#
# COMPACT_ATOMS: atom_id res chain seq x y z
N MET A 1 -31.49 -7.89 41.97
CA MET A 1 -30.12 -7.54 41.59
C MET A 1 -29.90 -8.03 40.17
N PRO A 2 -29.90 -7.16 39.15
CA PRO A 2 -29.36 -7.50 37.84
C PRO A 2 -27.84 -7.34 37.89
N ILE A 3 -27.14 -8.33 37.34
CA ILE A 3 -25.69 -8.37 37.21
C ILE A 3 -25.34 -7.61 35.92
N ASP A 4 -24.61 -6.50 36.08
CA ASP A 4 -23.95 -5.80 35.00
C ASP A 4 -22.86 -6.70 34.40
N THR A 5 -23.09 -7.25 33.20
CA THR A 5 -22.01 -7.79 32.37
C THR A 5 -21.50 -6.69 31.45
N ASN A 6 -20.68 -5.82 32.03
CA ASN A 6 -19.71 -5.01 31.32
C ASN A 6 -18.61 -5.94 30.80
N VAL A 7 -18.70 -6.36 29.53
CA VAL A 7 -17.59 -7.00 28.82
C VAL A 7 -16.97 -5.92 27.94
N GLY A 8 -16.12 -5.10 28.55
CA GLY A 8 -15.13 -4.33 27.82
C GLY A 8 -14.19 -5.31 27.15
N SER A 9 -14.19 -5.34 25.82
CA SER A 9 -13.23 -6.09 25.02
C SER A 9 -11.94 -5.27 24.94
N PRO A 10 -10.79 -5.70 25.53
CA PRO A 10 -9.56 -4.94 25.50
C PRO A 10 -8.50 -5.75 24.75
N ASN A 11 -8.53 -5.79 23.41
CA ASN A 11 -7.45 -6.49 22.70
C ASN A 11 -7.06 -6.03 21.28
N SER A 12 -7.55 -4.89 20.78
CA SER A 12 -7.15 -4.39 19.43
C SER A 12 -6.11 -3.27 19.44
N ARG A 13 -5.45 -2.97 20.57
CA ARG A 13 -4.61 -1.76 20.73
C ARG A 13 -3.12 -1.82 20.29
N PRO A 14 -2.37 -2.94 20.41
CA PRO A 14 -0.92 -2.90 20.19
C PRO A 14 -0.52 -2.72 18.71
N ASP A 15 -1.23 -3.36 17.78
CA ASP A 15 -0.87 -3.36 16.36
C ASP A 15 -1.11 -2.00 15.70
N HIS A 16 -2.16 -1.28 16.11
CA HIS A 16 -2.44 0.07 15.62
C HIS A 16 -1.38 1.09 16.02
N GLU A 17 -0.86 1.01 17.25
CA GLU A 17 0.21 1.92 17.67
C GLU A 17 1.54 1.61 16.98
N GLN A 18 1.82 0.32 16.72
CA GLN A 18 3.01 -0.10 15.99
C GLN A 18 3.00 0.40 14.55
N HIS A 19 1.88 0.20 13.84
CA HIS A 19 1.73 0.68 12.46
C HIS A 19 1.81 2.22 12.38
N LYS A 20 1.18 2.94 13.32
CA LYS A 20 1.31 4.41 13.39
C LYS A 20 2.76 4.86 13.59
N ARG A 21 3.52 4.16 14.46
CA ARG A 21 4.95 4.43 14.66
C ARG A 21 5.76 4.16 13.39
N GLN A 22 5.46 3.07 12.66
CA GLN A 22 6.15 2.75 11.41
C GLN A 22 5.87 3.79 10.32
N GLN A 23 4.63 4.26 10.18
CA GLN A 23 4.28 5.34 9.25
C GLN A 23 4.98 6.65 9.57
N GLN A 24 5.03 7.03 10.86
CA GLN A 24 5.77 8.22 11.29
C GLN A 24 7.26 8.11 10.97
N ARG A 25 7.85 6.92 11.16
CA ARG A 25 9.25 6.66 10.76
C ARG A 25 9.44 6.76 9.26
N LEU A 26 8.52 6.23 8.46
CA LEU A 26 8.58 6.32 7.00
C LEU A 26 8.53 7.77 6.52
N SER A 27 7.61 8.58 7.05
CA SER A 27 7.52 10.02 6.74
C SER A 27 8.79 10.77 7.11
N HIS A 28 9.37 10.49 8.28
CA HIS A 28 10.62 11.12 8.68
C HIS A 28 11.78 10.79 7.74
N ILE A 29 11.91 9.52 7.32
CA ILE A 29 12.95 9.11 6.37
C ILE A 29 12.75 9.79 5.01
N GLU A 30 11.50 9.90 4.56
CA GLU A 30 11.16 10.58 3.30
C GLU A 30 11.57 12.05 3.31
N GLU A 31 11.25 12.78 4.39
CA GLU A 31 11.64 14.18 4.56
C GLU A 31 13.16 14.35 4.52
N GLU A 32 13.90 13.56 5.31
CA GLU A 32 15.37 13.65 5.35
C GLU A 32 16.01 13.31 4.00
N LEU A 33 15.52 12.28 3.30
CA LEU A 33 16.04 11.91 1.98
C LEU A 33 15.71 12.96 0.92
N LEU A 34 14.54 13.61 0.98
CA LEU A 34 14.20 14.72 0.09
C LEU A 34 15.12 15.92 0.32
N ASP A 35 15.41 16.24 1.57
CA ASP A 35 16.28 17.35 1.95
C ASP A 35 17.74 17.11 1.52
N MET A 36 18.25 15.88 1.65
CA MET A 36 19.64 15.53 1.30
C MET A 36 19.86 15.29 -0.19
N ARG A 37 18.84 14.84 -0.94
CA ARG A 37 18.97 14.46 -2.36
C ARG A 37 19.64 15.49 -3.27
N PRO A 38 19.40 16.82 -3.14
CA PRO A 38 20.08 17.83 -3.97
C PRO A 38 21.60 17.87 -3.79
N ASP A 39 22.09 17.48 -2.61
CA ASP A 39 23.52 17.53 -2.25
C ASP A 39 24.25 16.21 -2.57
N ILE A 40 23.54 15.19 -3.09
CA ILE A 40 24.12 13.89 -3.45
C ILE A 40 24.58 13.91 -4.91
N HIS A 41 25.90 13.88 -5.09
CA HIS A 41 26.54 13.82 -6.40
C HIS A 41 26.64 12.40 -6.99
N ASP A 42 26.53 11.36 -6.17
CA ASP A 42 26.44 9.96 -6.60
C ASP A 42 25.09 9.71 -7.31
N GLU A 43 25.15 9.51 -8.64
CA GLU A 43 23.95 9.30 -9.47
C GLU A 43 23.23 7.99 -9.14
N ASP A 44 23.95 6.93 -8.77
CA ASP A 44 23.36 5.64 -8.43
C ASP A 44 22.59 5.74 -7.12
N LEU A 45 23.16 6.41 -6.11
CA LEU A 45 22.49 6.66 -4.84
C LEU A 45 21.29 7.60 -5.01
N ARG A 46 21.43 8.68 -5.79
CA ARG A 46 20.32 9.59 -6.10
C ARG A 46 19.18 8.89 -6.85
N ARG A 47 19.50 7.95 -7.74
CA ARG A 47 18.50 7.10 -8.43
C ARG A 47 17.82 6.16 -7.44
N ALA A 48 18.57 5.47 -6.59
CA ALA A 48 18.03 4.57 -5.56
C ALA A 48 17.09 5.30 -4.59
N ILE A 49 17.48 6.51 -4.15
CA ILE A 49 16.64 7.37 -3.32
C ILE A 49 15.37 7.79 -4.07
N SER A 50 15.48 8.21 -5.33
CA SER A 50 14.30 8.57 -6.14
C SER A 50 13.33 7.38 -6.29
N LYS A 51 13.84 6.18 -6.57
CA LYS A 51 13.05 4.95 -6.69
C LYS A 51 12.36 4.61 -5.36
N TRP A 52 13.11 4.68 -4.25
CA TRP A 52 12.55 4.44 -2.93
C TRP A 52 11.49 5.47 -2.55
N LEU A 53 11.70 6.78 -2.80
CA LEU A 53 10.73 7.84 -2.53
C LEU A 53 9.42 7.61 -3.29
N LEU A 54 9.49 7.13 -4.53
CA LEU A 54 8.32 6.81 -5.34
C LEU A 54 7.55 5.61 -4.77
N ILE A 55 8.25 4.54 -4.35
CA ILE A 55 7.64 3.38 -3.71
C ILE A 55 7.06 3.73 -2.33
N ALA A 56 7.80 4.48 -1.51
CA ALA A 56 7.36 4.95 -0.19
C ALA A 56 6.15 5.88 -0.31
N THR A 57 6.14 6.78 -1.31
CA THR A 57 4.98 7.59 -1.63
C THR A 57 3.81 6.72 -2.02
N ARG A 58 3.97 5.68 -2.85
CA ARG A 58 2.89 4.73 -3.20
C ARG A 58 2.48 3.83 -2.04
N ALA A 59 3.34 3.50 -1.10
CA ALA A 59 2.96 2.75 0.10
C ALA A 59 2.22 3.64 1.10
N ARG A 60 2.52 4.94 1.10
CA ARG A 60 1.80 5.95 1.88
C ARG A 60 0.49 6.37 1.20
N ALA A 61 0.52 6.49 -0.12
CA ALA A 61 -0.51 6.92 -1.04
C ALA A 61 -1.10 5.77 -1.85
N GLY A 62 -1.01 4.53 -1.33
CA GLY A 62 -1.78 3.42 -1.85
C GLY A 62 -3.20 3.80 -1.54
N ASP A 63 -3.82 4.49 -2.50
CA ASP A 63 -5.02 5.25 -2.27
C ASP A 63 -6.07 4.21 -1.93
N ALA A 64 -6.36 4.08 -0.63
CA ALA A 64 -7.24 3.02 -0.18
C ALA A 64 -8.61 3.18 -0.86
N GLU A 65 -8.94 4.40 -1.29
CA GLU A 65 -10.06 4.68 -2.18
C GLU A 65 -9.90 4.05 -3.57
N GLU A 66 -8.81 4.31 -4.30
CA GLU A 66 -8.55 3.75 -5.63
C GLU A 66 -8.43 2.22 -5.60
N HIS A 67 -7.72 1.66 -4.61
CA HIS A 67 -7.56 0.21 -4.44
C HIS A 67 -8.91 -0.45 -4.18
N VAL A 68 -9.68 0.03 -3.20
CA VAL A 68 -10.99 -0.51 -2.89
C VAL A 68 -11.96 -0.33 -4.05
N SER A 69 -11.90 0.79 -4.76
CA SER A 69 -12.73 1.03 -5.95
C SER A 69 -12.41 0.05 -7.07
N SER A 70 -11.12 -0.16 -7.36
CA SER A 70 -10.65 -1.10 -8.38
C SER A 70 -11.00 -2.54 -8.04
N LEU A 71 -10.78 -2.96 -6.80
CA LEU A 71 -11.15 -4.26 -6.27
C LEU A 71 -12.65 -4.52 -6.40
N LEU A 72 -13.49 -3.58 -5.96
CA LEU A 72 -14.95 -3.74 -6.04
C LEU A 72 -15.44 -3.73 -7.49
N ALA A 73 -14.83 -2.94 -8.36
CA ALA A 73 -15.12 -2.97 -9.79
C ALA A 73 -14.76 -4.33 -10.42
N GLU A 74 -13.63 -4.92 -10.03
CA GLU A 74 -13.22 -6.24 -10.47
C GLU A 74 -14.19 -7.33 -9.98
N ILE A 75 -14.56 -7.32 -8.69
CA ILE A 75 -15.57 -8.23 -8.14
C ILE A 75 -16.84 -8.18 -8.98
N ARG A 76 -17.31 -6.98 -9.35
CA ARG A 76 -18.55 -6.78 -10.12
C ARG A 76 -18.44 -7.15 -11.60
N ARG A 77 -17.26 -7.06 -12.20
CA ARG A 77 -17.07 -7.08 -13.66
C ARG A 77 -17.69 -8.31 -14.34
N ASN A 78 -17.73 -9.45 -13.65
CA ASN A 78 -18.32 -10.69 -14.16
C ASN A 78 -19.25 -11.39 -13.17
N ASN A 79 -19.57 -10.74 -12.04
CA ASN A 79 -20.39 -11.33 -10.99
C ASN A 79 -21.53 -10.36 -10.65
N PRO A 80 -22.80 -10.77 -10.75
CA PRO A 80 -23.91 -9.91 -10.38
C PRO A 80 -23.91 -9.59 -8.88
N MET A 81 -23.30 -10.43 -8.03
CA MET A 81 -23.21 -10.27 -6.58
C MET A 81 -24.56 -10.29 -5.86
N TYR A 82 -25.60 -10.77 -6.53
CA TYR A 82 -26.90 -11.11 -5.98
C TYR A 82 -27.50 -12.24 -6.81
N ARG A 83 -28.41 -13.00 -6.20
CA ARG A 83 -29.08 -14.11 -6.88
C ARG A 83 -29.91 -13.62 -8.07
N THR A 84 -29.55 -14.04 -9.28
CA THR A 84 -30.35 -13.83 -10.49
C THR A 84 -31.02 -15.13 -10.95
N ARG A 85 -31.94 -15.05 -11.92
CA ARG A 85 -32.58 -16.22 -12.52
C ARG A 85 -31.72 -16.90 -13.59
N GLU A 86 -30.61 -16.28 -13.97
CA GLU A 86 -29.73 -16.75 -15.05
C GLU A 86 -28.80 -17.88 -14.58
N TYR A 87 -28.58 -17.99 -13.27
CA TYR A 87 -27.74 -19.01 -12.65
C TYR A 87 -28.57 -20.03 -11.87
N ASP A 88 -28.13 -21.30 -11.91
CA ASP A 88 -28.80 -22.41 -11.22
C ASP A 88 -28.68 -22.31 -9.69
N SER A 89 -27.64 -21.65 -9.20
CA SER A 89 -27.40 -21.40 -7.78
C SER A 89 -26.97 -19.95 -7.56
N GLY A 90 -27.24 -19.43 -6.36
CA GLY A 90 -26.79 -18.09 -5.99
C GLY A 90 -25.27 -17.99 -5.90
N ASP A 91 -24.59 -19.07 -5.53
CA ASP A 91 -23.13 -19.15 -5.38
C ASP A 91 -22.40 -18.81 -6.69
N ALA A 92 -22.95 -19.23 -7.83
CA ALA A 92 -22.42 -18.91 -9.15
C ALA A 92 -22.51 -17.41 -9.52
N CYS A 93 -23.20 -16.60 -8.71
CA CYS A 93 -23.27 -15.15 -8.86
C CYS A 93 -22.13 -14.40 -8.12
N PHE A 94 -21.22 -15.12 -7.48
CA PHE A 94 -20.14 -14.59 -6.65
C PHE A 94 -18.79 -15.21 -7.02
N PRO A 95 -17.69 -14.48 -6.89
CA PRO A 95 -16.35 -15.05 -7.09
C PRO A 95 -15.96 -15.95 -5.91
N ASP A 96 -15.06 -16.91 -6.16
CA ASP A 96 -14.61 -17.89 -5.16
C ASP A 96 -13.97 -17.24 -3.92
N ARG A 97 -13.30 -16.09 -4.08
CA ARG A 97 -12.73 -15.33 -2.97
C ARG A 97 -13.77 -14.83 -1.95
N CYS A 98 -15.06 -14.84 -2.30
CA CYS A 98 -16.13 -14.47 -1.40
C CYS A 98 -16.76 -15.66 -0.65
N LYS A 99 -16.31 -16.90 -0.86
CA LYS A 99 -16.99 -18.11 -0.32
C LYS A 99 -17.17 -18.12 1.20
N ASP A 100 -16.25 -17.47 1.92
CA ASP A 100 -16.22 -17.44 3.38
C ASP A 100 -17.05 -16.27 3.95
N CYS A 101 -17.70 -15.47 3.08
CA CYS A 101 -18.60 -14.39 3.45
C CYS A 101 -19.98 -14.94 3.85
N GLU A 102 -20.57 -14.41 4.92
CA GLU A 102 -21.92 -14.78 5.39
C GLU A 102 -23.03 -14.50 4.36
N HIS A 103 -22.76 -13.60 3.41
CA HIS A 103 -23.69 -13.20 2.36
C HIS A 103 -23.48 -13.94 1.03
N TYR A 104 -22.52 -14.87 0.98
CA TYR A 104 -22.22 -15.65 -0.22
C TYR A 104 -23.46 -16.40 -0.72
N GLY A 105 -23.73 -16.29 -2.02
CA GLY A 105 -24.90 -16.91 -2.66
C GLY A 105 -26.24 -16.21 -2.43
N VAL A 106 -26.29 -15.12 -1.67
CA VAL A 106 -27.54 -14.37 -1.40
C VAL A 106 -27.52 -13.01 -2.06
N ALA A 107 -26.85 -12.03 -1.45
CA ALA A 107 -26.67 -10.66 -1.95
C ALA A 107 -25.55 -9.97 -1.17
N CYS A 108 -24.55 -9.43 -1.87
CA CYS A 108 -23.44 -8.72 -1.24
C CYS A 108 -23.87 -7.31 -0.80
N PRO A 109 -23.90 -6.99 0.50
CA PRO A 109 -24.32 -5.66 0.96
C PRO A 109 -23.38 -4.56 0.46
N VAL A 110 -22.07 -4.82 0.44
CA VAL A 110 -21.05 -3.85 0.00
C VAL A 110 -21.24 -3.40 -1.46
N VAL A 111 -21.79 -4.26 -2.30
CA VAL A 111 -21.89 -4.04 -3.75
C VAL A 111 -23.31 -3.73 -4.21
N THR A 112 -24.33 -4.22 -3.49
CA THR A 112 -25.71 -4.22 -3.99
C THR A 112 -26.68 -3.41 -3.11
N ASP A 113 -26.32 -3.10 -1.87
CA ASP A 113 -27.12 -2.27 -0.98
C ASP A 113 -26.72 -0.79 -1.09
N ASN A 114 -27.64 0.04 -1.58
CA ASN A 114 -27.40 1.48 -1.77
C ASN A 114 -27.03 2.20 -0.47
N ASP A 115 -27.61 1.82 0.68
CA ASP A 115 -27.30 2.46 1.95
C ASP A 115 -25.84 2.17 2.36
N GLN A 116 -25.35 0.97 2.04
CA GLN A 116 -23.96 0.58 2.30
C GLN A 116 -22.98 1.16 1.27
N ILE A 117 -23.41 1.34 0.03
CA ILE A 117 -22.63 2.05 -1.01
C ILE A 117 -22.44 3.51 -0.60
N ASP A 118 -23.52 4.22 -0.27
CA ASP A 118 -23.48 5.61 0.18
C ASP A 118 -22.64 5.77 1.45
N ARG A 119 -22.72 4.81 2.37
CA ARG A 119 -21.88 4.79 3.58
C ARG A 119 -20.40 4.66 3.23
N ARG A 120 -20.03 3.77 2.29
CA ARG A 120 -18.64 3.60 1.84
C ARG A 120 -18.12 4.85 1.15
N GLU A 121 -18.89 5.42 0.23
CA GLU A 121 -18.54 6.66 -0.48
C GLU A 121 -18.34 7.81 0.51
N ARG A 122 -19.23 7.96 1.48
CA ARG A 122 -19.04 8.95 2.56
C ARG A 122 -17.76 8.69 3.38
N ILE A 123 -17.39 7.44 3.62
CA ILE A 123 -16.13 7.13 4.31
C ILE A 123 -14.93 7.60 3.47
N MET A 124 -14.95 7.37 2.16
CA MET A 124 -13.93 7.82 1.21
C MET A 124 -13.84 9.36 1.19
N GLU A 125 -14.97 10.04 1.04
CA GLU A 125 -15.02 11.51 0.94
C GLU A 125 -14.66 12.26 2.24
N THR A 126 -14.91 11.67 3.41
CA THR A 126 -14.82 12.36 4.71
C THR A 126 -13.60 11.98 5.56
N ALA A 127 -12.74 11.09 5.07
CA ALA A 127 -11.54 10.73 5.81
C ALA A 127 -10.47 11.82 5.68
N ASP A 128 -9.95 12.32 6.81
CA ASP A 128 -8.95 13.39 6.82
C ASP A 128 -7.53 12.89 6.47
N SER A 129 -7.34 11.56 6.41
CA SER A 129 -6.06 10.93 6.10
C SER A 129 -6.24 9.50 5.59
N GLN A 130 -5.25 8.99 4.84
CA GLN A 130 -5.24 7.60 4.34
C GLN A 130 -5.24 6.54 5.47
N SER A 131 -4.67 6.86 6.63
CA SER A 131 -4.69 5.97 7.80
C SER A 131 -6.08 5.93 8.44
N GLU A 132 -6.79 7.06 8.48
CA GLU A 132 -8.18 7.10 8.91
C GLU A 132 -9.09 6.37 7.92
N LEU A 133 -8.90 6.61 6.62
CA LEU A 133 -9.65 5.98 5.54
C LEU A 133 -9.58 4.46 5.65
N ARG A 134 -8.35 3.90 5.70
CA ARG A 134 -8.13 2.45 5.86
C ARG A 134 -8.79 1.89 7.11
N ARG A 135 -8.69 2.59 8.25
CA ARG A 135 -9.34 2.16 9.49
C ARG A 135 -10.85 2.10 9.32
N ARG A 136 -11.47 3.16 8.79
CA ARG A 136 -12.93 3.24 8.62
C ARG A 136 -13.44 2.24 7.58
N LEU A 137 -12.68 1.98 6.52
CA LEU A 137 -13.00 0.96 5.52
C LEU A 137 -12.88 -0.46 6.10
N ARG A 138 -11.91 -0.70 6.99
CA ARG A 138 -11.79 -1.99 7.70
C ARG A 138 -12.97 -2.20 8.64
N ASP A 139 -13.33 -1.19 9.44
CA ASP A 139 -14.51 -1.23 10.31
C ASP A 139 -15.79 -1.49 9.49
N TYR A 140 -15.92 -0.80 8.35
CA TYR A 140 -17.01 -1.01 7.39
C TYR A 140 -17.04 -2.44 6.83
N ALA A 141 -15.88 -3.01 6.50
CA ALA A 141 -15.78 -4.37 5.97
C ALA A 141 -16.15 -5.41 7.03
N ILE A 142 -15.81 -5.18 8.31
CA ILE A 142 -16.23 -6.01 9.45
C ILE A 142 -17.74 -5.93 9.64
N ASP A 143 -18.31 -4.71 9.67
CA ASP A 143 -19.75 -4.49 9.85
C ASP A 143 -20.61 -5.16 8.77
N ASN A 144 -20.06 -5.34 7.56
CA ASN A 144 -20.74 -5.93 6.40
C ASN A 144 -20.29 -7.36 6.08
N GLY A 145 -19.51 -8.00 6.97
CA GLY A 145 -19.04 -9.37 6.78
C GLY A 145 -18.18 -9.59 5.52
N CYS A 146 -17.57 -8.53 4.98
CA CYS A 146 -16.84 -8.59 3.71
C CYS A 146 -15.40 -9.07 3.91
N VAL A 147 -15.19 -10.39 3.79
CA VAL A 147 -13.87 -11.02 3.97
C VAL A 147 -12.81 -10.49 3.01
N VAL A 148 -13.16 -10.29 1.74
CA VAL A 148 -12.21 -9.80 0.71
C VAL A 148 -11.68 -8.41 1.04
N LEU A 149 -12.56 -7.47 1.44
CA LEU A 149 -12.10 -6.13 1.84
C LEU A 149 -11.25 -6.16 3.12
N GLN A 150 -11.51 -7.09 4.04
CA GLN A 150 -10.72 -7.22 5.26
C GLN A 150 -9.29 -7.71 4.95
N GLU A 151 -9.15 -8.71 4.08
CA GLU A 151 -7.86 -9.24 3.62
C GLU A 151 -7.06 -8.15 2.91
N GLU A 152 -7.65 -7.53 1.89
CA GLU A 152 -7.00 -6.52 1.05
C GLU A 152 -6.56 -5.28 1.84
N LEU A 153 -7.35 -4.84 2.83
CA LEU A 153 -6.98 -3.71 3.70
C LEU A 153 -5.96 -4.11 4.76
N THR A 154 -5.76 -5.40 5.03
CA THR A 154 -4.71 -5.91 5.93
C THR A 154 -3.38 -5.99 5.17
N ASP A 155 -3.39 -6.45 3.93
CA ASP A 155 -2.19 -6.57 3.09
C ASP A 155 -1.51 -5.21 2.83
N ILE A 156 -2.30 -4.14 2.68
CA ILE A 156 -1.77 -2.76 2.55
C ILE A 156 -1.00 -2.29 3.81
N SER A 157 -1.22 -2.92 4.97
CA SER A 157 -0.51 -2.58 6.21
C SER A 157 0.78 -3.38 6.44
N GLU A 158 0.96 -4.51 5.75
CA GLU A 158 2.11 -5.41 5.93
C GLU A 158 3.36 -4.95 5.15
N THR A 159 3.22 -4.01 4.21
CA THR A 159 4.29 -3.54 3.31
C THR A 159 5.21 -2.45 3.90
N VAL A 160 4.90 -1.90 5.08
CA VAL A 160 5.57 -0.68 5.61
C VAL A 160 6.93 -0.99 6.25
N GLN A 161 7.08 -2.13 6.93
CA GLN A 161 8.31 -2.44 7.67
C GLN A 161 9.54 -2.63 6.75
N PRO A 162 9.46 -3.41 5.65
CA PRO A 162 10.58 -3.52 4.71
C PRO A 162 10.95 -2.16 4.08
N LEU A 163 9.96 -1.30 3.83
CA LEU A 163 10.19 0.04 3.29
C LEU A 163 10.92 0.95 4.29
N VAL A 164 10.57 0.87 5.58
CA VAL A 164 11.27 1.61 6.63
C VAL A 164 12.73 1.14 6.75
N GLU A 165 12.98 -0.17 6.68
CA GLU A 165 14.34 -0.73 6.75
C GLU A 165 15.19 -0.30 5.54
N HIS A 166 14.65 -0.43 4.32
CA HIS A 166 15.33 0.02 3.10
C HIS A 166 15.59 1.53 3.14
N GLY A 167 14.61 2.32 3.58
CA GLY A 167 14.76 3.77 3.69
C GLY A 167 15.85 4.19 4.67
N GLN A 168 16.00 3.47 5.79
CA GLN A 168 17.07 3.73 6.76
C GLN A 168 18.46 3.48 6.16
N LEU A 169 18.61 2.43 5.35
CA LEU A 169 19.88 2.14 4.69
C LEU A 169 20.26 3.22 3.67
N LEU A 170 19.28 3.70 2.90
CA LEU A 170 19.48 4.81 1.97
C LEU A 170 19.81 6.11 2.70
N LEU A 171 19.16 6.39 3.83
CA LEU A 171 19.45 7.56 4.65
C LEU A 171 20.87 7.51 5.21
N MET A 172 21.33 6.35 5.69
CA MET A 172 22.72 6.18 6.14
C MET A 172 23.72 6.43 5.00
N ALA A 173 23.45 5.89 3.80
CA ALA A 173 24.31 6.11 2.63
C ALA A 173 24.32 7.58 2.19
N ALA A 174 23.16 8.25 2.20
CA ALA A 174 23.03 9.68 1.90
C ALA A 174 23.83 10.54 2.89
N GLN A 175 23.67 10.27 4.19
CA GLN A 175 24.42 10.95 5.24
C GLN A 175 25.92 10.73 5.07
N ASP A 176 26.35 9.52 4.73
CA ASP A 176 27.77 9.23 4.51
C ASP A 176 28.37 10.07 3.37
N VAL A 177 27.64 10.24 2.26
CA VAL A 177 28.08 11.06 1.12
C VAL A 177 28.06 12.56 1.43
N VAL A 178 27.01 13.04 2.11
CA VAL A 178 26.84 14.48 2.42
C VAL A 178 27.82 14.94 3.51
N PHE A 179 28.09 14.11 4.52
CA PHE A 179 28.91 14.49 5.67
C PHE A 179 30.40 14.10 5.56
N PHE A 180 30.77 13.11 4.74
CA PHE A 180 32.17 12.70 4.58
C PHE A 180 32.67 12.95 3.15
N GLN A 181 33.62 13.89 3.02
CA GLN A 181 34.21 14.34 1.74
C GLN A 181 35.18 13.36 1.08
N ASP A 182 35.46 12.21 1.69
CA ASP A 182 36.27 11.17 1.04
C ASP A 182 35.34 10.25 0.23
N GLU A 183 35.03 10.71 -0.98
CA GLU A 183 34.16 10.02 -1.94
C GLU A 183 34.56 8.55 -2.12
N SER A 184 35.85 8.22 -1.97
CA SER A 184 36.34 6.85 -2.20
C SER A 184 35.85 5.83 -1.17
N GLU A 185 35.76 6.23 0.11
CA GLU A 185 35.34 5.35 1.20
C GLU A 185 33.82 5.39 1.42
N ALA A 186 33.19 6.54 1.14
CA ALA A 186 31.73 6.68 1.13
C ALA A 186 31.10 5.86 -0.01
N VAL A 187 31.64 5.92 -1.23
CA VAL A 187 31.17 5.12 -2.38
C VAL A 187 31.38 3.62 -2.15
N ALA A 188 32.50 3.22 -1.54
CA ALA A 188 32.75 1.81 -1.20
C ALA A 188 31.71 1.27 -0.20
N ARG A 189 31.32 2.07 0.81
CA ARG A 189 30.29 1.71 1.79
C ARG A 189 28.89 1.71 1.18
N ALA A 190 28.55 2.69 0.35
CA ALA A 190 27.29 2.74 -0.38
C ALA A 190 27.12 1.53 -1.31
N ARG A 191 28.20 1.11 -1.98
CA ARG A 191 28.19 -0.08 -2.84
C ARG A 191 27.98 -1.37 -2.05
N ALA A 192 28.63 -1.51 -0.88
CA ALA A 192 28.43 -2.65 0.00
C ALA A 192 27.00 -2.70 0.59
N ALA A 193 26.43 -1.54 0.91
CA ALA A 193 25.05 -1.43 1.34
C ALA A 193 24.08 -1.83 0.21
N LYS A 194 24.35 -1.42 -1.04
CA LYS A 194 23.58 -1.84 -2.23
C LYS A 194 23.61 -3.35 -2.46
N GLU A 195 24.78 -3.98 -2.34
CA GLU A 195 24.93 -5.43 -2.50
C GLU A 195 24.13 -6.18 -1.42
N THR A 196 24.11 -5.64 -0.19
CA THR A 196 23.27 -6.16 0.90
C THR A 196 21.77 -5.95 0.62
N LEU A 197 21.40 -4.87 -0.07
CA LEU A 197 20.01 -4.58 -0.46
C LEU A 197 19.50 -5.52 -1.57
N GLU A 198 20.36 -5.86 -2.54
CA GLU A 198 20.02 -6.81 -3.61
C GLU A 198 19.77 -8.23 -3.05
N ASP A 199 20.54 -8.64 -2.03
CA ASP A 199 20.33 -9.91 -1.34
C ASP A 199 19.03 -9.97 -0.49
N LEU A 200 18.56 -8.83 0.01
CA LEU A 200 17.31 -8.73 0.78
C LEU A 200 16.06 -8.65 -0.13
N SER A 201 16.24 -8.37 -1.42
CA SER A 201 15.17 -8.22 -2.42
C SER A 201 14.57 -9.55 -2.90
N VAL A 202 15.11 -10.71 -2.50
CA VAL A 202 14.72 -12.05 -3.03
C VAL A 202 13.41 -12.60 -2.41
N GLY A 203 12.58 -11.78 -1.76
CA GLY A 203 11.42 -12.27 -1.00
C GLY A 203 10.16 -11.42 -1.02
N SER A 204 9.97 -10.53 -1.99
CA SER A 204 8.80 -9.67 -2.04
C SER A 204 8.10 -9.82 -3.39
N ASP A 205 6.95 -10.49 -3.42
CA ASP A 205 6.01 -10.52 -4.55
C ASP A 205 5.52 -9.10 -4.96
N ALA A 206 5.86 -8.05 -4.21
CA ALA A 206 5.71 -6.65 -4.66
C ALA A 206 6.75 -6.24 -5.73
N ALA A 207 7.75 -7.08 -6.02
CA ALA A 207 8.73 -6.87 -7.08
C ALA A 207 8.16 -7.17 -8.48
N ASP A 208 7.07 -7.93 -8.59
CA ASP A 208 6.41 -8.18 -9.88
C ASP A 208 5.76 -6.92 -10.47
N ASN A 209 5.57 -5.85 -9.66
CA ASN A 209 5.16 -4.52 -10.14
C ASN A 209 6.36 -3.57 -10.41
N LEU A 210 7.60 -4.04 -10.25
CA LEU A 210 8.80 -3.26 -10.58
C LEU A 210 9.24 -3.46 -12.04
N ASP A 211 8.81 -4.54 -12.71
CA ASP A 211 9.03 -4.73 -14.15
C ASP A 211 8.30 -3.64 -14.98
N ASP A 212 7.16 -3.13 -14.49
CA ASP A 212 6.45 -2.01 -15.11
C ASP A 212 7.19 -0.65 -14.99
N LEU A 213 8.18 -0.54 -14.09
CA LEU A 213 8.98 0.69 -13.95
C LEU A 213 10.13 0.77 -14.97
N ASP A 214 10.72 -0.36 -15.35
CA ASP A 214 11.71 -0.40 -16.44
C ASP A 214 11.04 -0.09 -17.79
N ASP A 215 9.77 -0.47 -17.95
CA ASP A 215 8.93 -0.09 -19.10
C ASP A 215 8.55 1.41 -19.10
N LEU A 216 8.38 2.03 -17.93
CA LEU A 216 8.15 3.48 -17.80
C LEU A 216 9.44 4.30 -18.04
N GLU A 217 10.60 3.80 -17.60
CA GLU A 217 11.91 4.40 -17.89
C GLU A 217 12.21 4.35 -19.40
N SER A 218 11.95 3.21 -20.04
CA SER A 218 12.05 3.06 -21.50
C SER A 218 11.11 4.00 -22.27
N GLN A 219 9.90 4.26 -21.74
CA GLN A 219 8.94 5.20 -22.33
C GLN A 219 9.33 6.67 -22.13
N LEU A 220 9.96 7.03 -20.99
CA LEU A 220 10.47 8.36 -20.71
C LEU A 220 11.70 8.68 -21.56
N GLU A 221 12.64 7.75 -21.70
CA GLU A 221 13.80 7.91 -22.59
C GLU A 221 13.36 8.06 -24.06
N ALA A 222 12.37 7.28 -24.51
CA ALA A 222 11.80 7.43 -25.85
C ALA A 222 11.08 8.78 -26.06
N ALA A 223 10.45 9.33 -25.02
CA ALA A 223 9.79 10.64 -25.10
C ALA A 223 10.82 11.79 -25.20
N GLU A 224 11.93 11.71 -24.46
CA GLU A 224 13.00 12.72 -24.51
C GLU A 224 13.75 12.73 -25.86
N GLU A 225 13.94 11.57 -26.51
CA GLU A 225 14.51 11.50 -27.87
C GLU A 225 13.60 12.12 -28.94
N THR A 226 12.28 12.15 -28.69
CA THR A 226 11.31 12.70 -29.64
C THR A 226 11.23 14.23 -29.57
N GLU A 227 11.56 14.84 -28.43
CA GLU A 227 11.44 16.29 -28.21
C GLU A 227 12.69 17.10 -28.65
N TRP A 228 13.85 16.45 -28.82
CA TRP A 228 15.11 17.09 -29.26
C TRP A 228 15.56 16.70 -30.68
N GLY A 229 14.75 15.91 -31.40
CA GLY A 229 15.03 15.39 -32.74
C GLY A 229 14.50 16.21 -33.93
N HIS A 230 14.22 17.51 -33.77
CA HIS A 230 13.83 18.42 -34.86
C HIS A 230 14.59 19.75 -34.87
#